data_AF-A0A2N7VEL7-F1
#
_entry.id   AF-A0A2N7VEL7-F1
#
_cell.length_a   1.000
_cell.length_b   1.000
_cell.length_c   1.000
_cell.angle_alpha   90.00
_cell.angle_beta   90.00
_cell.angle_gamma   90.00
#
_symmetry.space_group_name_H-M   'P 1'
#
loop_
_entity.id
_entity.type
_entity.pdbx_description
1 polymer ?
#
loop_
_entity_poly.entity_id
_entity_poly.type
_entity_poly.pdbx_seq_one_letter_code
_entity_poly.pdbx_strand_id
1 'polypeptide(L)'
;MRDRPQPLSAYGAVPSLDTGPVSARASTPAKSDAQGGSRPRILSEMQKRLDAYLRDPSRHLPTLNAANGSARQQRLERRVACVQLLRAMLKYLDLASLRVGIPQRDGGFLNITLPFLAKHAGLPVRRAERAMRDLLHAGLVTAQQRAERTEDGSYRGLASLRQLPAALFGAFQLSKWLRHERSKAVMRRYRVAAQVAKAEREQLRGSRAEAQATLALNSIVRRLHTRRPEATAESPDASTVATDRTVAIARRVGILKALHPDWDRERCYEVASSEQK
;
A
#
# COMPACT_ATOMS: atom_id res chain seq x y z
N MET A 1 -15.54 44.28 -25.49
CA MET A 1 -16.56 43.36 -24.95
C MET A 1 -16.19 41.94 -25.36
N ARG A 2 -15.82 41.09 -24.40
CA ARG A 2 -15.62 39.65 -24.60
C ARG A 2 -16.38 38.95 -23.48
N ASP A 3 -17.47 38.27 -23.83
CA ASP A 3 -18.30 37.55 -22.90
C ASP A 3 -17.55 36.37 -22.27
N ARG A 4 -17.57 36.31 -20.94
CA ARG A 4 -17.15 35.15 -20.15
C ARG A 4 -18.38 34.27 -19.93
N PRO A 5 -18.37 32.98 -20.28
CA PRO A 5 -19.47 32.10 -19.90
C PRO A 5 -19.46 31.86 -18.38
N GLN A 6 -20.63 32.00 -17.76
CA GLN A 6 -20.85 31.71 -16.33
C GLN A 6 -20.79 30.20 -16.05
N PRO A 7 -20.34 29.75 -14.86
CA PRO A 7 -20.38 28.34 -14.50
C PRO A 7 -21.80 27.90 -14.15
N LEU A 8 -22.30 26.91 -14.90
CA LEU A 8 -23.57 26.24 -14.65
C LEU A 8 -23.55 25.53 -13.29
N SER A 9 -24.52 25.87 -12.44
CA SER A 9 -24.80 25.23 -11.16
C SER A 9 -25.34 23.82 -11.38
N ALA A 10 -24.47 22.80 -11.28
CA ALA A 10 -24.81 21.39 -11.47
C ALA A 10 -25.53 20.75 -10.26
N TYR A 11 -26.49 21.44 -9.65
CA TYR A 11 -27.46 20.84 -8.72
C TYR A 11 -28.86 20.90 -9.36
N GLY A 12 -29.01 20.17 -10.47
CA GLY A 12 -30.31 19.76 -11.00
C GLY A 12 -30.69 18.41 -10.38
N ALA A 13 -31.92 18.30 -9.93
CA ALA A 13 -32.49 17.16 -9.22
C ALA A 13 -32.26 15.82 -9.94
N VAL A 14 -31.81 14.81 -9.19
CA VAL A 14 -31.83 13.41 -9.63
C VAL A 14 -33.13 12.79 -9.11
N PRO A 15 -33.95 12.13 -9.96
CA PRO A 15 -35.15 11.45 -9.50
C PRO A 15 -34.79 10.23 -8.64
N SER A 16 -35.51 10.06 -7.53
CA SER A 16 -35.41 8.91 -6.63
C SER A 16 -35.73 7.62 -7.38
N LEU A 17 -34.77 6.70 -7.46
CA LEU A 17 -35.01 5.32 -7.87
C LEU A 17 -35.08 4.45 -6.63
N ASP A 18 -36.30 3.99 -6.34
CA ASP A 18 -36.56 2.83 -5.51
C ASP A 18 -35.73 1.65 -6.02
N THR A 19 -34.87 1.13 -5.14
CA THR A 19 -34.30 -0.21 -5.26
C THR A 19 -34.39 -0.86 -3.89
N GLY A 20 -34.95 -2.07 -3.86
CA GLY A 20 -35.40 -2.77 -2.66
C GLY A 20 -34.30 -3.15 -1.66
N PRO A 21 -34.65 -3.92 -0.61
CA PRO A 21 -33.84 -4.05 0.59
C PRO A 21 -32.60 -4.91 0.33
N VAL A 22 -31.47 -4.26 0.04
CA VAL A 22 -30.17 -4.92 0.05
C VAL A 22 -29.75 -5.08 1.51
N SER A 23 -29.90 -6.31 1.99
CA SER A 23 -29.46 -6.82 3.29
C SER A 23 -28.15 -6.19 3.75
N ALA A 24 -28.25 -5.30 4.72
CA ALA A 24 -27.12 -4.70 5.41
C ALA A 24 -26.47 -5.76 6.31
N ARG A 25 -25.54 -6.55 5.77
CA ARG A 25 -24.47 -7.10 6.59
C ARG A 25 -23.65 -5.91 7.09
N ALA A 26 -23.98 -5.48 8.30
CA ALA A 26 -23.21 -4.52 9.06
C ALA A 26 -21.80 -5.09 9.28
N SER A 27 -20.89 -4.77 8.36
CA SER A 27 -19.46 -4.80 8.64
C SER A 27 -19.20 -3.68 9.64
N THR A 28 -19.32 -4.00 10.92
CA THR A 28 -18.80 -3.21 12.03
C THR A 28 -17.41 -2.70 11.62
N PRO A 29 -17.13 -1.38 11.61
CA PRO A 29 -15.80 -0.93 11.26
C PRO A 29 -14.86 -1.49 12.32
N ALA A 30 -14.06 -2.47 11.91
CA ALA A 30 -12.98 -3.03 12.68
C ALA A 30 -12.20 -1.87 13.29
N LYS A 31 -11.94 -1.97 14.59
CA LYS A 31 -11.02 -1.10 15.32
C LYS A 31 -9.81 -0.88 14.42
N SER A 32 -9.47 0.38 14.17
CA SER A 32 -8.24 0.71 13.47
C SER A 32 -7.06 0.34 14.37
N ASP A 33 -6.68 -0.93 14.32
CA ASP A 33 -5.42 -1.43 14.86
C ASP A 33 -4.30 -0.78 14.05
N ALA A 34 -3.90 0.41 14.49
CA ALA A 34 -2.72 1.11 14.03
C ALA A 34 -1.71 1.15 15.17
N GLN A 35 -1.08 0.02 15.45
CA GLN A 35 0.21 0.01 16.13
C GLN A 35 1.23 0.74 15.23
N GLY A 36 1.97 1.69 15.81
CA GLY A 36 3.28 2.08 15.25
C GLY A 36 3.58 3.58 15.11
N GLY A 37 3.39 4.37 16.17
CA GLY A 37 4.08 5.66 16.32
C GLY A 37 3.23 6.74 17.00
N SER A 38 3.67 7.21 18.17
CA SER A 38 3.11 8.40 18.81
C SER A 38 2.96 9.50 17.77
N ARG A 39 1.74 10.04 17.65
CA ARG A 39 1.44 11.20 16.80
C ARG A 39 2.51 12.28 17.04
N PRO A 40 3.11 12.85 15.98
CA PRO A 40 4.15 13.87 16.13
C PRO A 40 3.68 15.01 17.02
N ARG A 41 4.45 15.33 18.06
CA ARG A 41 4.06 16.32 19.10
C ARG A 41 3.74 17.68 18.50
N ILE A 42 4.40 18.07 17.42
CA ILE A 42 4.13 19.32 16.69
C ILE A 42 2.68 19.45 16.25
N LEU A 43 2.03 18.36 15.83
CA LEU A 43 0.64 18.42 15.36
C LEU A 43 -0.33 18.66 16.52
N SER A 44 -0.08 18.03 17.67
CA SER A 44 -0.86 18.25 18.88
C SER A 44 -0.66 19.67 19.42
N GLU A 45 0.58 20.17 19.38
CA GLU A 45 0.90 21.55 19.77
C GLU A 45 0.23 22.57 18.85
N MET A 46 0.28 22.35 17.53
CA MET A 46 -0.43 23.19 16.56
C MET A 46 -1.94 23.22 16.83
N GLN A 47 -2.55 22.06 17.13
CA GLN A 47 -3.99 21.99 17.46
C GLN A 47 -4.37 22.81 18.69
N LYS A 48 -3.48 22.88 19.71
CA LYS A 48 -3.66 23.75 20.89
C LYS A 48 -3.51 25.22 20.52
N ARG A 49 -2.47 25.58 19.75
CA ARG A 49 -2.22 26.98 19.36
C ARG A 49 -3.33 27.56 18.49
N LEU A 50 -4.09 26.74 17.76
CA LEU A 50 -5.28 27.18 17.04
C LEU A 50 -6.35 27.83 17.96
N ASP A 51 -6.41 27.52 19.26
CA ASP A 51 -7.32 28.21 20.18
C ASP A 51 -6.93 29.68 20.39
N ALA A 52 -5.65 30.03 20.23
CA ALA A 52 -5.20 31.41 20.34
C ALA A 52 -5.82 32.30 19.25
N TYR A 53 -6.08 31.75 18.06
CA TYR A 53 -6.80 32.46 17.00
C TYR A 53 -8.26 32.80 17.38
N LEU A 54 -8.93 31.95 18.17
CA LEU A 54 -10.31 32.25 18.59
C LEU A 54 -10.38 33.46 19.53
N ARG A 55 -9.34 33.65 20.35
CA ARG A 55 -9.17 34.77 21.27
C ARG A 55 -8.71 36.05 20.55
N ASP A 56 -7.67 35.95 19.74
CA ASP A 56 -7.09 37.08 19.01
C ASP A 56 -6.88 36.74 17.53
N PRO A 57 -7.91 36.91 16.68
CA PRO A 57 -7.85 36.49 15.29
C PRO A 57 -6.91 37.35 14.44
N SER A 58 -6.82 38.64 14.76
CA SER A 58 -6.00 39.61 14.02
C SER A 58 -4.50 39.33 14.17
N ARG A 59 -4.07 38.89 15.34
CA ARG A 59 -2.66 38.57 15.61
C ARG A 59 -2.20 37.27 14.96
N HIS A 60 -3.07 36.26 14.89
CA HIS A 60 -2.66 34.91 14.48
C HIS A 60 -2.96 34.58 13.02
N LEU A 61 -4.18 34.86 12.53
CA LEU A 61 -4.58 34.55 11.16
C LEU A 61 -5.37 35.73 10.55
N PRO A 62 -4.72 36.88 10.32
CA PRO A 62 -5.38 38.05 9.76
C PRO A 62 -5.98 37.78 8.38
N THR A 63 -5.36 36.90 7.58
CA THR A 63 -5.87 36.52 6.24
C THR A 63 -7.23 35.84 6.29
N LEU A 64 -7.53 35.10 7.36
CA LEU A 64 -8.83 34.44 7.53
C LEU A 64 -9.93 35.45 7.88
N ASN A 65 -9.59 36.49 8.65
CA ASN A 65 -10.52 37.60 8.89
C ASN A 65 -10.73 38.43 7.62
N ALA A 66 -9.66 38.69 6.85
CA ALA A 66 -9.74 39.40 5.57
C ALA A 66 -10.57 38.64 4.53
N ALA A 67 -10.52 37.30 4.53
CA ALA A 67 -11.34 36.45 3.67
C ALA A 67 -12.86 36.59 3.90
N ASN A 68 -13.29 37.21 5.02
CA ASN A 68 -14.68 37.55 5.26
C ASN A 68 -15.21 38.63 4.28
N GLY A 69 -14.32 39.40 3.63
CA GLY A 69 -14.71 40.47 2.70
C GLY A 69 -15.41 41.66 3.39
N SER A 70 -15.23 41.81 4.70
CA SER A 70 -15.83 42.86 5.51
C SER A 70 -14.79 43.47 6.44
N ALA A 71 -14.89 44.78 6.68
CA ALA A 71 -14.12 45.47 7.72
C ALA A 71 -14.49 44.99 9.13
N ARG A 72 -15.67 44.35 9.29
CA ARG A 72 -16.10 43.78 10.57
C ARG A 72 -15.46 42.43 10.82
N GLN A 73 -15.14 42.19 12.09
CA GLN A 73 -14.63 40.90 12.56
C GLN A 73 -15.62 39.77 12.22
N GLN A 74 -15.09 38.68 11.65
CA GLN A 74 -15.86 37.47 11.37
C GLN A 74 -16.49 36.91 12.65
N ARG A 75 -17.76 36.50 12.64
CA ARG A 75 -18.45 35.99 13.84
C ARG A 75 -17.78 34.75 14.45
N LEU A 76 -17.86 34.58 15.77
CA LEU A 76 -17.15 33.53 16.51
C LEU A 76 -17.51 32.13 16.03
N GLU A 77 -18.79 31.84 15.80
CA GLU A 77 -19.26 30.52 15.34
C GLU A 77 -18.63 30.09 14.01
N ARG A 78 -18.39 31.05 13.11
CA ARG A 78 -17.75 30.81 11.81
C ARG A 78 -16.26 30.55 11.98
N ARG A 79 -15.60 31.30 12.88
CA ARG A 79 -14.19 31.07 13.25
C ARG A 79 -13.99 29.70 13.90
N VAL A 80 -14.88 29.32 14.81
CA VAL A 80 -14.89 28.00 15.47
C VAL A 80 -14.99 26.88 14.43
N ALA A 81 -15.87 27.01 13.44
CA ALA A 81 -15.99 26.01 12.37
C ALA A 81 -14.68 25.88 11.55
N CYS A 82 -14.01 26.99 11.23
CA CYS A 82 -12.72 26.96 10.54
C CYS A 82 -11.64 26.26 11.37
N VAL A 83 -11.56 26.56 12.66
CA VAL A 83 -10.61 25.93 13.59
C VAL A 83 -10.88 24.43 13.76
N GLN A 84 -12.13 24.03 13.94
CA GLN A 84 -12.51 22.61 14.04
C GLN A 84 -12.15 21.83 12.78
N LEU A 85 -12.39 22.42 11.60
CA LEU A 85 -12.01 21.80 10.33
C LEU A 85 -10.49 21.70 10.17
N LEU A 86 -9.73 22.75 10.51
CA LEU A 86 -8.26 22.70 10.53
C LEU A 86 -7.73 21.63 11.48
N ARG A 87 -8.34 21.47 12.66
CA ARG A 87 -7.98 20.40 13.62
C ARG A 87 -8.18 19.01 13.04
N ALA A 88 -9.31 18.81 12.35
CA ALA A 88 -9.58 17.56 11.65
C ALA A 88 -8.57 17.32 10.51
N MET A 89 -8.21 18.34 9.74
CA MET A 89 -7.18 18.24 8.69
C MET A 89 -5.80 17.90 9.28
N LEU A 90 -5.41 18.56 10.38
CA LEU A 90 -4.17 18.24 11.11
C LEU A 90 -4.17 16.79 11.59
N LYS A 91 -5.34 16.22 11.96
CA LYS A 91 -5.46 14.81 12.36
C LYS A 91 -4.91 13.87 11.29
N TYR A 92 -5.17 14.18 10.04
CA TYR A 92 -4.77 13.38 8.88
C TYR A 92 -3.70 14.05 8.03
N LEU A 93 -2.89 14.93 8.61
CA LEU A 93 -1.81 15.58 7.90
C LEU A 93 -0.59 14.67 7.85
N ASP A 94 -0.13 14.38 6.64
CA ASP A 94 1.18 13.79 6.43
C ASP A 94 2.26 14.88 6.49
N LEU A 95 3.19 14.78 7.45
CA LEU A 95 4.24 15.78 7.62
C LEU A 95 5.21 15.85 6.44
N ALA A 96 5.55 14.73 5.80
CA ALA A 96 6.52 14.74 4.72
C ALA A 96 6.03 15.60 3.54
N SER A 97 4.80 15.37 3.08
CA SER A 97 4.21 16.07 1.93
C SER A 97 3.33 17.27 2.27
N LEU A 98 2.98 17.47 3.55
CA LEU A 98 1.96 18.41 4.02
C LEU A 98 0.58 18.22 3.37
N ARG A 99 0.32 17.03 2.82
CA ARG A 99 -0.98 16.65 2.25
C ARG A 99 -1.88 16.08 3.34
N VAL A 100 -3.17 16.35 3.22
CA VAL A 100 -4.21 15.79 4.08
C VAL A 100 -4.70 14.49 3.48
N GLY A 101 -4.32 13.38 4.11
CA GLY A 101 -4.62 12.04 3.62
C GLY A 101 -3.76 10.99 4.29
N ILE A 102 -3.97 9.74 3.88
CA ILE A 102 -3.28 8.59 4.46
C ILE A 102 -2.35 8.02 3.39
N PRO A 103 -1.01 8.02 3.60
CA PRO A 103 -0.10 7.31 2.71
C PRO A 103 -0.37 5.81 2.83
N GLN A 104 -0.52 5.15 1.68
CA GLN A 104 -0.75 3.72 1.59
C GLN A 104 0.56 2.95 1.48
N ARG A 105 0.53 1.65 1.81
CA ARG A 105 1.70 0.77 1.75
C ARG A 105 2.23 0.64 0.33
N ASP A 106 1.33 0.64 -0.65
CA ASP A 106 1.64 0.48 -2.08
C ASP A 106 2.23 1.77 -2.72
N GLY A 107 2.67 2.73 -1.92
CA GLY A 107 3.16 4.03 -2.37
C GLY A 107 2.05 5.02 -2.78
N GLY A 108 0.79 4.56 -2.82
CA GLY A 108 -0.38 5.40 -3.08
C GLY A 108 -0.68 6.42 -1.97
N PHE A 109 -1.59 7.36 -2.24
CA PHE A 109 -2.04 8.35 -1.27
C PHE A 109 -3.57 8.46 -1.26
N LEU A 110 -4.19 8.06 -0.16
CA LEU A 110 -5.64 8.15 0.01
C LEU A 110 -6.02 9.57 0.43
N ASN A 111 -6.58 10.32 -0.51
CA ASN A 111 -7.11 11.65 -0.26
C ASN A 111 -8.43 11.55 0.51
N ILE A 112 -8.58 12.39 1.53
CA ILE A 112 -9.75 12.38 2.40
C ILE A 112 -10.86 13.25 1.82
N THR A 113 -12.12 12.81 1.90
CA THR A 113 -13.28 13.58 1.43
C THR A 113 -13.69 14.67 2.44
N LEU A 114 -14.36 15.73 1.97
CA LEU A 114 -14.86 16.78 2.87
C LEU A 114 -15.90 16.25 3.87
N PRO A 115 -16.88 15.40 3.49
CA PRO A 115 -17.82 14.82 4.45
C PRO A 115 -17.13 14.03 5.57
N PHE A 116 -16.04 13.31 5.26
CA PHE A 116 -15.24 12.61 6.26
C PHE A 116 -14.57 13.59 7.23
N LEU A 117 -13.96 14.67 6.73
CA LEU A 117 -13.40 15.72 7.58
C LEU A 117 -14.49 16.41 8.43
N ALA A 118 -15.67 16.65 7.86
CA ALA A 118 -16.80 17.26 8.56
C ALA A 118 -17.24 16.40 9.76
N LYS A 119 -17.35 15.08 9.57
CA LYS A 119 -17.64 14.13 10.65
C LYS A 119 -16.58 14.21 11.76
N HIS A 120 -15.30 14.24 11.40
CA HIS A 120 -14.22 14.34 12.39
C HIS A 120 -14.08 15.72 13.05
N ALA A 121 -14.60 16.77 12.41
CA ALA A 121 -14.66 18.11 12.96
C ALA A 121 -15.91 18.33 13.85
N GLY A 122 -16.88 17.40 13.85
CA GLY A 122 -18.16 17.59 14.54
C GLY A 122 -19.05 18.64 13.86
N LEU A 123 -18.92 18.81 12.54
CA LEU A 123 -19.62 19.84 11.77
C LEU A 123 -20.61 19.21 10.78
N PRO A 124 -21.79 19.84 10.56
CA PRO A 124 -22.64 19.46 9.44
C PRO A 124 -21.96 19.83 8.12
N VAL A 125 -22.18 19.02 7.08
CA VAL A 125 -21.46 19.11 5.79
C VAL A 125 -21.51 20.52 5.19
N ARG A 126 -22.69 21.15 5.14
CA ARG A 126 -22.85 22.54 4.63
C ARG A 126 -22.02 23.57 5.40
N ARG A 127 -21.84 23.39 6.72
CA ARG A 127 -21.00 24.28 7.54
C ARG A 127 -19.52 24.01 7.27
N ALA A 128 -19.14 22.75 7.08
CA ALA A 128 -17.78 22.38 6.69
C ALA A 128 -17.42 22.89 5.28
N GLU A 129 -18.35 22.90 4.32
CA GLU A 129 -18.18 23.49 2.99
C GLU A 129 -17.88 24.99 3.07
N ARG A 130 -18.68 25.73 3.86
CA ARG A 130 -18.45 27.16 4.09
C ARG A 130 -17.10 27.41 4.76
N ALA A 131 -16.77 26.66 5.81
CA ALA A 131 -15.48 26.77 6.47
C ALA A 131 -14.31 26.44 5.51
N MET A 132 -14.43 25.40 4.68
CA MET A 132 -13.42 25.06 3.68
C MET A 132 -13.23 26.20 2.68
N ARG A 133 -14.33 26.82 2.23
CA ARG A 133 -14.27 28.00 1.34
C ARG A 133 -13.49 29.14 1.97
N ASP A 134 -13.75 29.45 3.24
CA ASP A 134 -13.03 30.49 3.98
C ASP A 134 -11.53 30.18 4.09
N LEU A 135 -11.20 28.93 4.42
CA LEU A 135 -9.82 28.47 4.53
C LEU A 135 -9.06 28.53 3.18
N LEU A 136 -9.75 28.23 2.07
CA LEU A 136 -9.20 28.34 0.72
C LEU A 136 -8.95 29.81 0.35
N HIS A 137 -9.92 30.70 0.57
CA HIS A 137 -9.76 32.13 0.29
C HIS A 137 -8.67 32.78 1.15
N ALA A 138 -8.53 32.32 2.40
CA ALA A 138 -7.49 32.80 3.31
C ALA A 138 -6.08 32.26 2.99
N GLY A 139 -5.95 31.39 1.99
CA GLY A 139 -4.70 30.73 1.64
C GLY A 139 -4.18 29.76 2.71
N LEU A 140 -5.02 29.34 3.66
CA LEU A 140 -4.66 28.41 4.74
C LEU A 140 -4.76 26.95 4.32
N VAL A 141 -5.42 26.69 3.20
CA VAL A 141 -5.54 25.38 2.55
C VAL A 141 -5.36 25.60 1.06
N THR A 142 -4.66 24.68 0.38
CA THR A 142 -4.73 24.56 -1.08
C THR A 142 -5.47 23.29 -1.44
N ALA A 143 -6.30 23.33 -2.47
CA ALA A 143 -7.07 22.18 -2.94
C ALA A 143 -6.98 22.05 -4.45
N GLN A 144 -6.70 20.83 -4.93
CA GLN A 144 -6.76 20.48 -6.34
C GLN A 144 -7.91 19.48 -6.54
N GLN A 145 -8.88 19.84 -7.37
CA GLN A 145 -9.95 18.94 -7.75
C GLN A 145 -9.39 17.81 -8.62
N ARG A 146 -9.96 16.62 -8.46
CA ARG A 146 -9.58 15.44 -9.23
C ARG A 146 -10.84 14.84 -9.83
N ALA A 147 -10.76 14.45 -11.08
CA ALA A 147 -11.78 13.70 -11.77
C ALA A 147 -11.10 12.62 -12.62
N GLU A 148 -11.75 11.47 -12.71
CA GLU A 148 -11.35 10.38 -13.63
C GLU A 148 -12.42 10.24 -14.70
N ARG A 149 -11.99 9.90 -15.92
CA ARG A 149 -12.91 9.60 -17.01
C ARG A 149 -13.28 8.12 -16.93
N THR A 150 -14.56 7.85 -16.87
CA THR A 150 -15.14 6.50 -16.88
C THR A 150 -15.11 5.94 -18.31
N GLU A 151 -15.16 4.62 -18.44
CA GLU A 151 -15.19 3.89 -19.72
C GLU A 151 -16.34 4.38 -20.63
N ASP A 152 -17.48 4.73 -20.03
CA ASP A 152 -18.65 5.31 -20.70
C ASP A 152 -18.43 6.75 -21.22
N GLY A 153 -17.22 7.30 -21.05
CA GLY A 153 -16.87 8.67 -21.43
C GLY A 153 -17.33 9.76 -20.44
N SER A 154 -18.08 9.40 -19.40
CA SER A 154 -18.51 10.30 -18.31
C SER A 154 -17.35 10.61 -17.33
N TYR A 155 -17.50 11.66 -16.51
CA TYR A 155 -16.50 12.03 -15.51
C TYR A 155 -16.94 11.70 -14.09
N ARG A 156 -16.10 10.99 -13.33
CA ARG A 156 -16.27 10.70 -11.91
C ARG A 156 -15.42 11.63 -11.07
N GLY A 157 -16.05 12.40 -10.19
CA GLY A 157 -15.37 13.24 -9.21
C GLY A 157 -14.67 12.43 -8.12
N LEU A 158 -13.39 12.68 -7.90
CA LEU A 158 -12.59 12.09 -6.83
C LEU A 158 -12.43 13.05 -5.64
N ALA A 159 -12.00 12.49 -4.51
CA ALA A 159 -11.59 13.29 -3.36
C ALA A 159 -10.47 14.26 -3.76
N SER A 160 -10.68 15.55 -3.48
CA SER A 160 -9.69 16.57 -3.80
C SER A 160 -8.42 16.40 -2.99
N LEU A 161 -7.29 16.64 -3.66
CA LEU A 161 -5.99 16.68 -3.01
C LEU A 161 -5.90 17.99 -2.24
N ARG A 162 -5.78 17.92 -0.91
CA ARG A 162 -5.66 19.11 -0.05
C ARG A 162 -4.31 19.16 0.63
N GLN A 163 -3.74 20.35 0.73
CA GLN A 163 -2.47 20.59 1.42
C GLN A 163 -2.60 21.76 2.39
N LEU A 164 -1.82 21.70 3.46
CA LEU A 164 -1.64 22.82 4.38
C LEU A 164 -0.30 23.50 4.09
N PRO A 165 -0.27 24.83 3.89
CA PRO A 165 0.97 25.54 3.61
C PRO A 165 1.88 25.52 4.85
N ALA A 166 3.19 25.44 4.65
CA ALA A 166 4.15 25.51 5.76
C ALA A 166 4.06 26.85 6.52
N ALA A 167 3.64 27.93 5.83
CA ALA A 167 3.41 29.25 6.41
C ALA A 167 2.38 29.23 7.54
N LEU A 168 1.39 28.32 7.50
CA LEU A 168 0.41 28.15 8.57
C LEU A 168 1.11 27.84 9.91
N PHE A 169 2.12 26.98 9.92
CA PHE A 169 2.90 26.69 11.13
C PHE A 169 3.77 27.88 11.55
N GLY A 170 4.23 28.69 10.59
CA GLY A 170 4.98 29.91 10.86
C GLY A 170 4.16 30.98 11.57
N ALA A 171 2.88 31.11 11.23
CA ALA A 171 1.95 32.02 11.92
C ALA A 171 1.82 31.72 13.42
N PHE A 172 2.05 30.46 13.82
CA PHE A 172 2.07 30.02 15.21
C PHE A 172 3.48 29.74 15.76
N GLN A 173 4.52 30.31 15.14
CA GLN A 173 5.92 30.21 15.59
C GLN A 173 6.45 28.76 15.67
N LEU A 174 5.96 27.87 14.80
CA LEU A 174 6.36 26.47 14.71
C LEU A 174 7.24 26.14 13.49
N SER A 175 7.67 27.14 12.70
CA SER A 175 8.43 26.91 11.44
C SER A 175 9.69 26.04 11.60
N LYS A 176 10.52 26.34 12.61
CA LYS A 176 11.78 25.61 12.85
C LYS A 176 11.50 24.16 13.24
N TRP A 177 10.52 23.95 14.12
CA TRP A 177 10.10 22.62 14.54
C TRP A 177 9.50 21.84 13.37
N LEU A 178 8.66 22.48 12.55
CA LEU A 178 8.10 21.86 11.35
C LEU A 178 9.21 21.37 10.43
N ARG A 179 10.21 22.21 10.14
CA ARG A 179 11.35 21.82 9.29
C ARG A 179 12.03 20.56 9.82
N HIS A 180 12.33 20.50 11.11
CA HIS A 180 12.97 19.35 11.73
C HIS A 180 12.11 18.08 11.62
N GLU A 181 10.83 18.15 12.00
CA GLU A 181 9.91 17.01 11.94
C GLU A 181 9.64 16.55 10.50
N ARG A 182 9.61 17.48 9.54
CA ARG A 182 9.50 17.16 8.11
C ARG A 182 10.74 16.44 7.61
N SER A 183 11.94 16.94 7.87
CA SER A 183 13.18 16.26 7.50
C SER A 183 13.24 14.85 8.09
N LYS A 184 12.84 14.70 9.35
CA LYS A 184 12.74 13.40 10.02
C LYS A 184 11.73 12.47 9.34
N ALA A 185 10.54 12.96 8.99
CA ALA A 185 9.51 12.18 8.29
C ALA A 185 9.95 11.76 6.89
N VAL A 186 10.61 12.66 6.15
CA VAL A 186 11.17 12.39 4.82
C VAL A 186 12.27 11.33 4.90
N MET A 187 13.23 11.48 5.83
CA MET A 187 14.29 10.48 6.05
C MET A 187 13.74 9.10 6.43
N ARG A 188 12.65 9.04 7.22
CA ARG A 188 11.97 7.77 7.53
C ARG A 188 11.46 7.09 6.26
N ARG A 189 10.85 7.84 5.33
CA ARG A 189 10.40 7.30 4.04
C ARG A 189 11.54 6.81 3.17
N TYR A 190 12.62 7.58 3.07
CA TYR A 190 13.81 7.17 2.33
C TYR A 190 14.41 5.88 2.89
N ARG A 191 14.47 5.72 4.22
CA ARG A 191 14.96 4.49 4.85
C ARG A 191 14.09 3.28 4.52
N VAL A 192 12.76 3.42 4.63
CA VAL A 192 11.83 2.34 4.29
C VAL A 192 11.95 1.97 2.81
N ALA A 193 11.96 2.95 1.91
CA ALA A 193 12.12 2.72 0.48
C ALA A 193 13.47 2.06 0.14
N ALA A 194 14.56 2.47 0.79
CA ALA A 194 15.88 1.86 0.62
C ALA A 194 15.93 0.41 1.12
N GLN A 195 15.24 0.10 2.22
CA GLN A 195 15.12 -1.28 2.72
C GLN A 195 14.34 -2.17 1.76
N VAL A 196 13.19 -1.69 1.25
CA VAL A 196 12.40 -2.40 0.25
C VAL A 196 13.23 -2.66 -1.02
N ALA A 197 13.89 -1.62 -1.55
CA ALA A 197 14.75 -1.77 -2.73
C ALA A 197 15.94 -2.71 -2.50
N LYS A 198 16.50 -2.75 -1.28
CA LYS A 198 17.55 -3.71 -0.94
C LYS A 198 17.01 -5.14 -0.91
N ALA A 199 15.84 -5.37 -0.30
CA ALA A 199 15.20 -6.68 -0.25
C ALA A 199 14.84 -7.18 -1.66
N GLU A 200 14.29 -6.33 -2.52
CA GLU A 200 14.01 -6.66 -3.93
C GLU A 200 15.28 -7.06 -4.69
N ARG A 201 16.40 -6.34 -4.48
CA ARG A 201 17.70 -6.69 -5.08
C ARG A 201 18.24 -8.02 -4.58
N GLU A 202 18.07 -8.33 -3.30
CA GLU A 202 18.48 -9.61 -2.73
C GLU A 202 17.62 -10.76 -3.27
N GLN A 203 16.32 -10.56 -3.41
CA GLN A 203 15.41 -11.53 -4.05
C GLN A 203 15.78 -11.78 -5.51
N LEU A 204 16.06 -10.73 -6.29
CA LEU A 204 16.51 -10.86 -7.68
C LEU A 204 17.88 -11.55 -7.79
N ARG A 205 18.79 -11.34 -6.83
CA ARG A 205 20.07 -12.06 -6.77
C ARG A 205 19.86 -13.53 -6.43
N GLY A 206 18.97 -13.83 -5.48
CA GLY A 206 18.58 -15.19 -5.12
C GLY A 206 17.98 -15.93 -6.31
N SER A 207 17.00 -15.34 -6.99
CA SER A 207 16.36 -15.96 -8.17
C SER A 207 17.35 -16.14 -9.33
N ARG A 208 18.29 -15.20 -9.54
CA ARG A 208 19.35 -15.36 -10.53
C ARG A 208 20.32 -16.49 -10.15
N ALA A 209 20.69 -16.61 -8.88
CA ALA A 209 21.55 -17.68 -8.40
C ALA A 209 20.86 -19.05 -8.51
N GLU A 210 19.57 -19.13 -8.19
CA GLU A 210 18.73 -20.31 -8.38
C GLU A 210 18.59 -20.69 -9.86
N ALA A 211 18.38 -19.70 -10.74
CA ALA A 211 18.36 -19.93 -12.19
C ALA A 211 19.71 -20.45 -12.72
N GLN A 212 20.83 -19.96 -12.20
CA GLN A 212 22.15 -20.47 -12.55
C GLN A 212 22.37 -21.89 -12.02
N ALA A 213 21.94 -22.19 -10.80
CA ALA A 213 22.04 -23.52 -10.21
C ALA A 213 21.19 -24.55 -10.98
N THR A 214 19.97 -24.19 -11.38
CA THR A 214 19.10 -25.05 -12.20
C THR A 214 19.69 -25.30 -13.59
N LEU A 215 20.25 -24.27 -14.25
CA LEU A 215 20.99 -24.46 -15.51
C LEU A 215 22.20 -25.38 -15.35
N ALA A 216 22.97 -25.23 -14.27
CA ALA A 216 24.11 -26.10 -13.97
C ALA A 216 23.68 -27.56 -13.78
N LEU A 217 22.65 -27.82 -12.98
CA LEU A 217 22.08 -29.16 -12.77
C LEU A 217 21.55 -29.76 -14.07
N ASN A 218 20.81 -28.99 -14.87
CA ASN A 218 20.32 -29.43 -16.17
C ASN A 218 21.47 -29.84 -17.10
N SER A 219 22.61 -29.14 -17.05
CA SER A 219 23.80 -29.51 -17.82
C SER A 219 24.42 -30.85 -17.38
N ILE A 220 24.35 -31.18 -16.09
CA ILE A 220 24.85 -32.45 -15.52
C ILE A 220 23.90 -33.59 -15.91
N VAL A 221 22.60 -33.40 -15.74
CA VAL A 221 21.57 -34.37 -16.14
C VAL A 221 21.69 -34.69 -17.62
N ARG A 222 21.87 -33.67 -18.47
CA ARG A 222 22.08 -33.87 -19.92
C ARG A 222 23.34 -34.67 -20.21
N ARG A 223 24.44 -34.44 -19.49
CA ARG A 223 25.68 -35.22 -19.60
C ARG A 223 25.52 -36.68 -19.16
N LEU A 224 24.71 -36.94 -18.15
CA LEU A 224 24.42 -38.31 -17.70
C LEU A 224 23.54 -39.05 -18.72
N HIS A 225 22.57 -38.36 -19.34
CA HIS A 225 21.77 -38.94 -20.41
C HIS A 225 22.57 -39.21 -21.69
N THR A 226 23.51 -38.34 -22.08
CA THR A 226 24.40 -38.60 -23.24
C THR A 226 25.51 -39.60 -22.93
N ARG A 227 25.83 -39.85 -21.65
CA ARG A 227 26.70 -40.94 -21.21
C ARG A 227 25.98 -42.27 -21.02
N ARG A 228 24.67 -42.35 -21.28
CA ARG A 228 24.03 -43.64 -21.48
C ARG A 228 24.75 -44.26 -22.68
N PRO A 229 25.52 -45.35 -22.51
CA PRO A 229 26.27 -45.90 -23.61
C PRO A 229 25.24 -46.25 -24.69
N GLU A 230 25.48 -45.77 -25.91
CA GLU A 230 24.95 -46.46 -27.07
C GLU A 230 25.38 -47.92 -26.87
N ALA A 231 24.39 -48.77 -26.61
CA ALA A 231 24.58 -50.19 -26.73
C ALA A 231 24.96 -50.39 -28.20
N THR A 232 26.27 -50.50 -28.43
CA THR A 232 26.85 -50.96 -29.68
C THR A 232 26.08 -52.22 -30.04
N ALA A 233 25.45 -52.20 -31.21
CA ALA A 233 24.84 -53.39 -31.79
C ALA A 233 25.97 -54.35 -32.19
N GLU A 234 26.50 -55.07 -31.21
CA GLU A 234 27.37 -56.23 -31.42
C GLU A 234 26.61 -57.47 -30.96
N SER A 235 26.62 -58.46 -31.85
CA SER A 235 25.97 -59.77 -31.71
C SER A 235 26.30 -60.41 -30.35
N PRO A 236 25.37 -61.14 -29.71
CA PRO A 236 25.59 -61.63 -28.36
C PRO A 236 26.59 -62.78 -28.35
N ASP A 237 27.79 -62.51 -27.83
CA ASP A 237 28.70 -63.55 -27.37
C ASP A 237 28.14 -64.17 -26.08
N ALA A 238 28.19 -65.50 -25.99
CA ALA A 238 27.55 -66.28 -24.92
C ALA A 238 28.11 -65.99 -23.50
N SER A 239 29.21 -65.24 -23.38
CA SER A 239 29.82 -64.86 -22.11
C SER A 239 29.17 -63.63 -21.45
N THR A 240 28.61 -62.70 -22.22
CA THR A 240 27.99 -61.46 -21.72
C THR A 240 26.59 -61.69 -21.13
N VAL A 241 25.86 -62.68 -21.65
CA VAL A 241 24.52 -63.08 -21.16
C VAL A 241 24.59 -63.67 -19.74
N ALA A 242 25.70 -64.35 -19.41
CA ALA A 242 25.92 -64.91 -18.08
C ALA A 242 26.17 -63.82 -17.03
N THR A 243 26.93 -62.77 -17.38
CA THR A 243 27.18 -61.62 -16.51
C THR A 243 25.92 -60.78 -16.30
N ASP A 244 25.09 -60.57 -17.33
CA ASP A 244 23.83 -59.84 -17.17
C ASP A 244 22.83 -60.57 -16.28
N ARG A 245 22.77 -61.90 -16.37
CA ARG A 245 21.90 -62.71 -15.50
C ARG A 245 22.32 -62.62 -14.03
N THR A 246 23.62 -62.69 -13.75
CA THR A 246 24.14 -62.55 -12.37
C THR A 246 23.91 -61.15 -11.80
N VAL A 247 24.06 -60.10 -12.62
CA VAL A 247 23.76 -58.72 -12.23
C VAL A 247 22.26 -58.50 -12.00
N ALA A 248 21.40 -59.10 -12.82
CA ALA A 248 19.95 -59.05 -12.65
C ALA A 248 19.49 -59.73 -11.35
N ILE A 249 20.05 -60.90 -11.04
CA ILE A 249 19.81 -61.61 -9.78
C ILE A 249 20.26 -60.74 -8.59
N ALA A 250 21.45 -60.13 -8.64
CA ALA A 250 21.95 -59.29 -7.55
C ALA A 250 21.08 -58.06 -7.28
N ARG A 251 20.60 -57.37 -8.33
CA ARG A 251 19.67 -56.24 -8.18
C ARG A 251 18.35 -56.68 -7.56
N ARG A 252 17.83 -57.84 -7.96
CA ARG A 252 16.58 -58.40 -7.43
C ARG A 252 16.71 -58.83 -5.98
N VAL A 253 17.83 -59.44 -5.59
CA VAL A 253 18.13 -59.77 -4.19
C VAL A 253 18.12 -58.51 -3.32
N GLY A 254 18.67 -57.40 -3.80
CA GLY A 254 18.60 -56.12 -3.09
C GLY A 254 17.17 -55.63 -2.87
N ILE A 255 16.30 -55.77 -3.88
CA ILE A 255 14.88 -55.41 -3.78
C ILE A 255 14.15 -56.34 -2.82
N LEU A 256 14.39 -57.66 -2.88
CA LEU A 256 13.76 -58.65 -2.00
C LEU A 256 14.19 -58.45 -0.54
N LYS A 257 15.45 -58.13 -0.27
CA LYS A 257 15.92 -57.83 1.09
C LYS A 257 15.34 -56.51 1.63
N ALA A 258 15.06 -55.55 0.75
CA ALA A 258 14.39 -54.32 1.14
C ALA A 258 12.88 -54.53 1.45
N LEU A 259 12.21 -55.41 0.70
CA LEU A 259 10.80 -55.76 0.92
C LEU A 259 10.60 -56.75 2.09
N HIS A 260 11.60 -57.61 2.32
CA HIS A 260 11.59 -58.62 3.37
C HIS A 260 12.90 -58.56 4.17
N PRO A 261 13.00 -57.62 5.13
CA PRO A 261 14.22 -57.42 5.93
C PRO A 261 14.64 -58.66 6.72
N ASP A 262 13.68 -59.50 7.09
CA ASP A 262 13.88 -60.68 7.93
C ASP A 262 14.36 -61.92 7.15
N TRP A 263 14.45 -61.84 5.81
CA TRP A 263 14.87 -62.98 5.00
C TRP A 263 16.38 -63.14 4.97
N ASP A 264 16.86 -64.36 5.19
CA ASP A 264 18.28 -64.67 5.04
C ASP A 264 18.73 -64.56 3.58
N ARG A 265 20.03 -64.25 3.42
CA ARG A 265 20.64 -64.00 2.12
C ARG A 265 20.38 -65.15 1.15
N GLU A 266 20.54 -66.39 1.60
CA GLU A 266 20.33 -67.59 0.79
C GLU A 266 18.90 -67.68 0.27
N ARG A 267 17.92 -67.38 1.12
CA ARG A 267 16.51 -67.39 0.75
C ARG A 267 16.17 -66.35 -0.32
N CYS A 268 16.76 -65.16 -0.25
CA CYS A 268 16.60 -64.13 -1.28
C CYS A 268 17.21 -64.55 -2.62
N TYR A 269 18.33 -65.26 -2.62
CA TYR A 269 18.98 -65.75 -3.84
C TYR A 269 18.21 -66.91 -4.48
N GLU A 270 17.65 -67.82 -3.69
CA GLU A 270 16.78 -68.90 -4.18
C GLU A 270 15.56 -68.34 -4.91
N VAL A 271 14.86 -67.40 -4.29
CA VAL A 271 13.68 -66.78 -4.89
C VAL A 271 14.07 -66.01 -6.16
N ALA A 272 15.12 -65.19 -6.10
CA ALA A 272 15.58 -64.41 -7.25
C ALA A 272 16.08 -65.25 -8.44
N SER A 273 16.62 -66.45 -8.18
CA SER A 273 17.08 -67.36 -9.23
C SER A 273 15.97 -68.27 -9.79
N SER A 274 14.97 -68.61 -8.96
CA SER A 274 13.84 -69.46 -9.37
C SER A 274 12.88 -68.78 -10.36
N GLU A 275 12.67 -67.47 -10.25
CA GLU A 275 11.78 -66.69 -11.13
C GLU A 275 12.39 -66.40 -12.51
N GLN A 276 13.68 -66.69 -12.74
CA GLN A 276 14.36 -66.46 -14.02
C GLN A 276 14.57 -67.74 -14.86
N LYS A 277 14.03 -68.90 -14.45
CA LYS A 277 13.97 -70.11 -15.29
C LYS A 277 12.80 -70.02 -16.26
#